data_AF-L8LI96-F1
#
_entry.id   AF-L8LI96-F1
#
_cell.length_a   1.000
_cell.length_b   1.000
_cell.length_c   1.000
_cell.angle_alpha   90.00
_cell.angle_beta   90.00
_cell.angle_gamma   90.00
#
_symmetry.space_group_name_H-M   'P 1'
#
loop_
_entity.id
_entity.type
_entity.pdbx_description
1 polymer ?
#
loop_
_entity_poly.entity_id
_entity_poly.type
_entity_poly.pdbx_seq_one_letter_code
_entity_poly.pdbx_strand_id
1 'polypeptide(L)' 'MRIILHTRAIINNGQLKATIPSEIKDGEIDVILISQDEGDDFETMRQMAKDQGYDSREKILELIHKVKLEMLQEKERVNE' A
#
# COMPACT_ATOMS: atom_id res chain seq x y z
N MET A 1 5.01 19.44 24.49
CA MET A 1 4.29 19.55 23.21
C MET A 1 4.92 18.53 22.28
N ARG A 2 4.14 17.57 21.77
CA ARG A 2 4.65 16.51 20.89
C ARG A 2 4.51 16.97 19.45
N ILE A 3 5.60 16.99 18.70
CA ILE A 3 5.61 17.45 17.30
C ILE A 3 5.89 16.23 16.42
N ILE A 4 4.96 15.95 15.51
CA ILE A 4 5.14 14.92 14.49
C ILE A 4 5.57 15.64 13.22
N LEU A 5 6.77 15.35 12.74
CA LEU A 5 7.30 15.92 11.52
C LEU A 5 7.15 14.93 10.37
N HIS A 6 6.28 15.25 9.41
CA HIS A 6 6.20 14.55 8.13
C HIS A 6 6.84 15.40 7.05
N THR A 7 8.03 15.02 6.60
CA THR A 7 8.80 15.77 5.61
C THR A 7 9.54 14.84 4.66
N ARG A 8 9.87 15.33 3.46
CA ARG A 8 10.73 14.61 2.53
C ARG A 8 12.18 14.80 2.96
N ALA A 9 12.84 13.70 3.30
CA ALA A 9 14.25 13.68 3.62
C ALA A 9 15.03 13.01 2.49
N ILE A 10 16.29 13.43 2.30
CA ILE A 10 17.20 12.84 1.31
C ILE A 10 18.18 11.96 2.06
N ILE A 11 18.33 10.71 1.60
CA ILE A 11 19.34 9.78 2.11
C ILE A 11 20.57 9.86 1.20
N ASN A 12 21.72 10.24 1.77
CA ASN A 12 23.01 10.27 1.07
C ASN A 12 24.06 9.54 1.91
N ASN A 13 24.71 8.52 1.36
CA ASN A 13 25.71 7.69 2.06
C ASN A 13 25.20 7.14 3.41
N GLY A 14 23.93 6.70 3.45
CA GLY A 14 23.30 6.19 4.68
C GLY A 14 22.92 7.27 5.71
N GLN A 15 23.11 8.55 5.40
CA GLN A 15 22.69 9.66 6.26
C GLN A 15 21.38 10.27 5.77
N LEU A 16 20.40 10.34 6.67
CA LEU A 16 19.14 11.04 6.46
C LEU A 16 19.31 12.53 6.81
N LYS A 17 19.06 13.43 5.86
CA LYS A 17 19.04 14.88 6.12
C LYS A 17 17.63 15.44 5.92
N ALA A 18 17.13 16.12 6.94
CA ALA A 18 15.84 16.81 6.93
C ALA A 18 16.02 18.24 7.45
N THR A 19 15.35 19.20 6.83
CA THR A 19 15.32 20.58 7.30
C THR A 19 14.18 20.75 8.29
N ILE A 20 14.51 21.12 9.53
CA ILE A 20 13.53 21.40 10.58
C ILE A 20 13.17 22.89 10.54
N PRO A 21 11.88 23.26 10.54
CA PRO A 21 11.46 24.66 10.64
C PRO A 21 12.01 25.34 11.90
N SER A 22 12.43 26.60 11.79
CA SER A 22 13.12 27.33 12.85
C SER A 22 12.22 27.69 14.03
N GLU A 23 10.90 27.46 13.92
CA GLU A 23 9.96 27.55 15.04
C GLU A 23 10.12 26.39 16.04
N ILE A 24 10.78 25.30 15.64
CA ILE A 24 11.03 24.12 16.49
C ILE A 24 12.48 24.19 16.99
N LYS A 25 12.69 24.91 18.11
CA LYS A 25 14.04 25.17 18.65
C LYS A 25 14.47 24.18 19.73
N ASP A 26 13.58 23.85 20.66
CA ASP A 26 13.89 23.05 21.85
C ASP A 26 12.79 22.01 22.13
N GLY A 27 12.74 20.95 21.32
CA GLY A 27 11.69 19.92 21.44
C GLY A 27 12.10 18.53 20.97
N GLU A 28 11.44 17.52 21.52
CA GLU A 28 11.51 16.13 21.03
C GLU A 28 10.57 15.95 19.84
N ILE A 29 11.05 15.24 18.81
CA ILE A 29 10.31 15.00 17.58
C ILE A 29 10.26 13.49 17.34
N ASP A 30 9.07 12.97 17.07
CA ASP A 30 8.92 11.62 16.54
C ASP A 30 9.16 11.63 15.03
N VAL A 31 10.05 10.74 14.58
CA VAL A 31 10.38 10.59 13.16
C VAL A 31 9.70 9.32 12.63
N ILE A 32 8.89 9.48 11.58
CA ILE A 32 8.30 8.38 10.83
C ILE A 32 8.99 8.30 9.48
N LEU A 33 9.65 7.18 9.20
CA LEU A 33 10.31 6.92 7.92
C LEU A 33 9.42 6.02 7.07
N ILE A 34 9.02 6.53 5.90
CA ILE A 34 8.25 5.77 4.91
C ILE A 34 9.11 5.71 3.66
N SER A 35 9.62 4.52 3.33
CA SER A 35 10.34 4.27 2.08
C SER A 35 9.34 4.03 0.96
N GLN A 36 9.55 4.61 -0.21
CA GLN A 36 8.79 4.28 -1.41
C GLN A 36 9.24 2.96 -2.06
N ASP A 37 10.27 2.32 -1.51
CA ASP A 37 10.91 1.11 -2.05
C ASP A 37 10.25 -0.20 -1.57
N GLU A 38 9.14 -0.11 -0.83
CA GLU A 38 8.17 -1.20 -0.85
C GLU A 38 7.54 -1.16 -2.24
N GLY A 39 8.16 -1.88 -3.18
CA GLY A 39 7.79 -1.88 -4.59
C GLY A 39 6.29 -1.94 -4.72
N ASP A 40 5.71 -0.85 -5.23
CA ASP A 40 4.28 -0.53 -5.21
C ASP A 40 3.46 -1.81 -5.19
N ASP A 41 2.96 -2.20 -4.01
CA ASP A 41 2.26 -3.48 -3.82
C ASP A 41 1.18 -3.63 -4.89
N PHE A 42 0.61 -2.51 -5.32
CA PHE A 42 -0.33 -2.44 -6.42
C PHE A 42 0.26 -2.85 -7.78
N GLU A 43 1.49 -2.44 -8.10
CA GLU A 43 2.20 -2.85 -9.31
C GLU A 43 2.63 -4.32 -9.23
N THR A 44 3.07 -4.78 -8.05
CA THR A 44 3.35 -6.21 -7.81
C THR A 44 2.09 -7.05 -8.02
N MET A 45 0.97 -6.66 -7.41
CA MET A 45 -0.32 -7.32 -7.57
C MET A 45 -0.83 -7.27 -9.01
N ARG A 46 -0.64 -6.14 -9.70
CA ARG A 46 -0.99 -5.99 -11.11
C ARG A 46 -0.19 -6.95 -11.99
N GLN A 47 1.12 -7.06 -11.75
CA GLN A 47 1.97 -7.98 -12.51
C GLN A 47 1.57 -9.44 -12.26
N MET A 48 1.30 -9.82 -11.01
CA MET A 48 0.78 -11.15 -10.68
C MET A 48 -0.55 -11.45 -11.38
N ALA A 49 -1.47 -10.48 -11.44
CA ALA A 49 -2.74 -10.64 -12.14
C ALA A 49 -2.53 -10.84 -13.66
N LYS A 50 -1.60 -10.10 -14.26
CA LYS A 50 -1.22 -10.27 -15.68
C LYS A 50 -0.63 -11.65 -15.95
N ASP A 51 0.29 -12.10 -15.11
CA ASP A 51 0.95 -13.42 -15.25
C ASP A 51 -0.07 -14.58 -15.14
N GLN A 52 -1.15 -14.38 -14.38
CA GLN A 52 -2.27 -15.32 -14.28
C GLN A 52 -3.31 -15.18 -15.40
N GLY A 53 -3.08 -14.28 -16.37
CA GLY A 53 -3.95 -14.09 -17.53
C GLY A 53 -5.12 -13.13 -17.33
N TYR A 54 -5.14 -12.36 -16.24
CA TYR A 54 -6.18 -11.35 -15.95
C TYR A 54 -5.85 -9.96 -16.52
N ASP A 55 -5.19 -9.90 -17.68
CA ASP A 55 -4.88 -8.63 -18.37
C ASP A 55 -6.02 -8.13 -19.26
N SER A 56 -7.04 -8.98 -19.52
CA SER A 56 -8.19 -8.62 -20.34
C SER A 56 -9.45 -8.36 -19.51
N ARG A 57 -10.27 -7.41 -19.97
CA ARG A 57 -11.58 -7.11 -19.37
C ARG A 57 -12.47 -8.35 -19.26
N GLU A 58 -12.41 -9.23 -20.25
CA GLU A 58 -13.18 -10.47 -20.29
C GLU A 58 -12.78 -11.42 -19.15
N LYS A 59 -11.48 -11.63 -18.94
CA LYS A 59 -10.96 -12.48 -17.85
C LYS A 59 -11.26 -11.93 -16.47
N ILE A 60 -11.24 -10.60 -16.32
CA ILE A 60 -11.66 -9.94 -15.07
C ILE A 60 -13.15 -10.19 -14.79
N LEU A 61 -14.00 -10.09 -15.81
CA LEU A 61 -15.44 -10.33 -15.66
C LEU A 61 -15.75 -11.80 -15.35
N GLU A 62 -15.04 -12.75 -15.96
CA GLU A 62 -15.12 -14.17 -15.62
C GLU A 62 -14.78 -14.42 -14.14
N LEU A 63 -13.70 -13.81 -13.64
CA LEU A 63 -13.30 -13.95 -12.23
C LEU A 63 -14.37 -13.39 -11.28
N ILE A 64 -14.90 -12.20 -11.57
CA ILE A 64 -15.97 -11.59 -10.78
C ILE A 64 -17.22 -12.49 -10.76
N HIS A 65 -17.56 -13.08 -11.91
CA HIS A 65 -18.71 -13.98 -12.01
C HIS A 65 -18.51 -15.24 -11.16
N LYS A 66 -17.32 -15.85 -11.25
CA LYS A 66 -16.95 -17.04 -10.48
C LYS A 66 -17.03 -16.77 -8.97
N VAL A 67 -16.40 -15.71 -8.49
CA VAL A 67 -16.41 -15.33 -7.07
C VAL A 67 -17.84 -15.07 -6.57
N LYS A 68 -18.68 -14.40 -7.37
CA LYS A 68 -20.09 -14.18 -7.00
C LYS A 68 -20.86 -15.49 -6.83
N LEU A 69 -20.65 -16.47 -7.71
CA LEU A 69 -21.29 -17.78 -7.60
C LEU A 69 -20.81 -18.54 -6.36
N GLU A 70 -19.50 -18.52 -6.08
CA GLU A 70 -18.92 -19.16 -4.89
C GLU A 70 -19.50 -18.57 -3.60
N MET A 71 -19.60 -17.24 -3.50
CA MET A 71 -20.20 -16.57 -2.35
C MET A 71 -21.69 -16.89 -2.15
N LEU A 72 -22.44 -17.10 -3.23
CA LEU A 72 -23.84 -17.49 -3.15
C LEU A 72 -23.98 -18.94 -2.66
N GLN A 73 -23.18 -19.86 -3.20
CA GLN A 73 -23.16 -21.25 -2.75
C GLN A 73 -22.74 -21.39 -1.29
N GLU A 74 -21.79 -20.58 -0.83
CA GLU A 74 -21.35 -20.59 0.57
C GLU A 74 -22.45 -20.08 1.51
N LYS A 75 -23.19 -19.04 1.10
CA LYS A 75 -24.37 -18.57 1.84
C LYS A 75 -25.49 -19.61 1.92
N GLU A 76 -25.67 -20.41 0.87
CA GLU A 76 -26.66 -21.49 0.89
C GLU A 76 -26.24 -22.60 1.86
N ARG A 77 -24.96 -23.00 1.87
CA ARG A 77 -24.45 -24.02 2.81
C ARG A 77 -24.45 -23.61 4.27
N VAL A 78 -24.35 -22.31 4.57
CA VAL A 78 -24.41 -21.79 5.95
C VAL A 78 -25.85 -21.73 6.47
N ASN A 79 -26.84 -21.77 5.58
CA ASN A 79 -28.27 -21.72 5.92
C ASN A 79 -28.97 -23.10 5.90
N GLU A 80 -28.22 -24.18 5.69
CA GLU A 80 -28.65 -25.58 5.89
C GLU A 80 -28.23 -26.11 7.27
#